data_AF-A0A7V2TX19-F1
#
_entry.id   AF-A0A7V2TX19-F1
#
_cell.length_a   1.000
_cell.length_b   1.000
_cell.length_c   1.000
_cell.angle_alpha   90.00
_cell.angle_beta   90.00
_cell.angle_gamma   90.00
#
_symmetry.space_group_name_H-M   'P 1'
#
loop_
_entity.id
_entity.type
_entity.pdbx_description
1 polymer ?
#
loop_
_entity_poly.entity_id
_entity_poly.type
_entity_poly.pdbx_seq_one_letter_code
_entity_poly.pdbx_strand_id
1 'polypeptide(L)'
;MNDEKKCDSSQECNSCGQSNTCSEEQKQARKEKRVQEKLSHIDHRIMVMSGKGGVGKSTVAANLAVTLARRGYEVGILDGDVHGPNIPKMLGLEKEKLVGTAEGML
;
A
#
# COMPACT_ATOMS: atom_id res chain seq x y z
N MET A 1 30.57 -8.86 -28.33
CA MET A 1 30.13 -7.77 -27.44
C MET A 1 28.94 -8.28 -26.63
N ASN A 2 29.02 -8.13 -25.31
CA ASN A 2 28.04 -8.62 -24.35
C ASN A 2 26.80 -7.71 -24.34
N ASP A 3 25.64 -8.26 -24.70
CA ASP A 3 24.35 -7.67 -24.31
C ASP A 3 23.88 -8.39 -23.04
N GLU A 4 24.42 -7.96 -21.90
CA GLU A 4 23.76 -8.18 -20.61
C GLU A 4 22.36 -7.56 -20.73
N LYS A 5 21.35 -8.39 -20.94
CA LYS A 5 19.94 -8.01 -20.79
C LYS A 5 19.68 -7.70 -19.31
N LYS A 6 20.15 -6.53 -18.90
CA LYS A 6 19.87 -5.91 -17.61
C LYS A 6 18.37 -5.71 -17.56
N CYS A 7 17.70 -6.38 -16.61
CA CYS A 7 16.28 -6.16 -16.34
C CYS A 7 16.03 -4.65 -16.33
N ASP A 8 15.15 -4.18 -17.21
CA ASP A 8 14.70 -2.81 -17.14
C ASP A 8 14.11 -2.58 -15.74
N SER A 9 14.48 -1.47 -15.10
CA SER A 9 14.09 -1.11 -13.74
C SER A 9 12.57 -1.00 -13.55
N SER A 10 11.81 -1.10 -14.63
CA SER A 10 10.36 -1.02 -14.75
C SER A 10 9.62 -2.36 -14.67
N GLN A 11 10.30 -3.51 -14.83
CA GLN A 11 9.63 -4.82 -14.97
C GLN A 11 9.61 -5.67 -13.69
N GLU A 12 8.47 -6.34 -13.48
CA GLU A 12 8.23 -7.25 -12.36
C GLU A 12 9.12 -8.49 -12.48
N CYS A 13 9.80 -8.86 -11.40
CA CYS A 13 10.61 -10.07 -11.33
C CYS A 13 9.78 -11.37 -11.55
N ASN A 14 8.46 -11.28 -11.39
CA ASN A 14 7.50 -12.36 -11.66
C ASN A 14 7.07 -12.46 -13.14
N SER A 15 7.38 -11.46 -13.97
CA SER A 15 6.95 -11.37 -15.38
C SER A 15 8.07 -11.60 -16.39
N CYS A 16 9.32 -11.71 -15.92
CA CYS A 16 10.47 -11.88 -16.79
C CYS A 16 10.76 -13.38 -16.95
N GLY A 17 11.08 -13.84 -18.17
CA GLY A 17 11.50 -15.23 -18.48
C GLY A 17 12.82 -15.67 -17.83
N GLN A 18 13.21 -15.00 -16.75
CA GLN A 18 14.41 -15.13 -15.94
C GLN A 18 14.09 -15.06 -14.43
N SER A 19 12.84 -15.30 -14.03
CA SER A 19 12.41 -15.37 -12.61
C SER A 19 13.29 -16.28 -11.74
N ASN A 20 13.96 -17.26 -12.35
CA ASN A 20 14.89 -18.19 -11.69
C ASN A 20 16.33 -17.67 -11.52
N THR A 21 16.66 -16.46 -11.98
CA THR A 21 18.05 -15.92 -11.96
C THR A 21 18.25 -14.71 -11.05
N CYS A 22 17.20 -14.20 -10.42
CA CYS A 22 17.29 -13.03 -9.53
C CYS A 22 17.54 -13.48 -8.09
N SER A 23 18.59 -12.95 -7.43
CA SER A 23 18.88 -13.28 -6.03
C SER A 23 17.81 -12.72 -5.10
N GLU A 24 17.64 -13.32 -3.93
CA GLU A 24 16.66 -12.85 -2.94
C GLU A 24 16.97 -11.42 -2.48
N GLU A 25 18.25 -11.03 -2.39
CA GLU A 25 18.61 -9.63 -2.06
C GLU A 25 18.17 -8.67 -3.17
N GLN A 26 18.33 -9.05 -4.45
CA GLN A 26 17.89 -8.24 -5.58
C GLN A 26 16.37 -8.08 -5.62
N LYS A 27 15.61 -9.12 -5.27
CA LYS A 27 14.14 -9.06 -5.17
C LYS A 27 13.72 -8.11 -4.06
N GLN A 28 14.35 -8.20 -2.89
CA GLN A 28 14.03 -7.35 -1.75
C GLN A 28 14.35 -5.87 -2.02
N ALA A 29 15.54 -5.58 -2.56
CA ALA A 29 15.95 -4.21 -2.89
C ALA A 29 15.02 -3.57 -3.94
N ARG A 30 14.59 -4.33 -4.96
CA ARG A 30 13.61 -3.84 -5.95
C ARG A 30 12.24 -3.59 -5.33
N LYS A 31 11.79 -4.45 -4.40
CA LYS A 31 10.52 -4.29 -3.70
C LYS A 31 10.50 -3.04 -2.83
N GLU A 32 11.57 -2.82 -2.07
CA GLU A 32 11.75 -1.61 -1.24
C GLU A 32 11.77 -0.34 -2.09
N LYS A 33 12.52 -0.34 -3.20
CA LYS A 33 12.56 0.79 -4.12
C LYS A 33 11.16 1.12 -4.69
N ARG A 34 10.39 0.10 -5.08
CA ARG A 34 9.01 0.28 -5.57
C ARG A 34 8.08 0.86 -4.50
N VAL A 35 8.21 0.41 -3.26
CA VAL A 35 7.45 0.98 -2.13
C VAL A 35 7.85 2.44 -1.91
N GLN A 36 9.15 2.75 -1.95
CA GLN A 36 9.64 4.11 -1.79
C GLN A 36 9.13 5.04 -2.89
N GLU A 37 9.19 4.62 -4.16
CA GLU A 37 8.65 5.36 -5.30
C GLU A 37 7.14 5.58 -5.16
N LYS A 38 6.38 4.53 -4.81
CA LYS A 38 4.93 4.64 -4.58
C LYS A 38 4.54 5.50 -3.38
N LEU A 39 5.39 5.65 -2.37
CA LEU A 39 5.08 6.47 -1.19
C LEU A 39 5.69 7.87 -1.29
N SER A 40 6.48 8.16 -2.35
CA SER A 40 7.21 9.42 -2.50
C SER A 40 6.31 10.65 -2.64
N HIS A 41 5.09 10.49 -3.13
CA HIS A 41 4.10 11.56 -3.29
C HIS A 41 3.22 11.77 -2.05
N ILE A 42 3.43 11.01 -0.97
CA ILE A 42 2.66 11.14 0.27
C ILE A 42 3.43 12.04 1.25
N ASP A 43 2.94 13.25 1.43
CA ASP A 43 3.55 14.28 2.29
C ASP A 43 3.63 13.84 3.76
N HIS A 44 2.57 13.21 4.26
CA HIS A 44 2.43 12.85 5.67
C HIS A 44 1.99 11.40 5.85
N ARG A 45 2.72 10.65 6.68
CA ARG A 45 2.46 9.24 7.00
C ARG A 45 2.23 9.11 8.51
N ILE A 46 1.00 8.79 8.90
CA ILE A 46 0.59 8.68 10.31
C ILE A 46 0.29 7.22 10.61
N MET A 47 0.98 6.64 11.60
CA MET A 47 0.76 5.27 12.04
C MET A 47 -0.04 5.24 13.34
N VAL A 48 -1.19 4.56 13.34
CA VAL A 48 -2.03 4.37 14.53
C VAL A 48 -1.83 2.96 15.06
N MET A 49 -1.22 2.82 16.24
CA MET A 49 -0.90 1.53 16.87
C MET A 49 -1.56 1.40 18.24
N SER A 50 -1.73 0.15 18.70
CA SER A 50 -2.16 -0.17 20.06
C SER A 50 -1.42 -1.39 20.58
N GLY A 51 -1.07 -1.41 21.87
CA GLY A 51 -0.51 -2.58 22.54
C GLY A 51 -1.54 -3.63 22.98
N LYS A 52 -2.85 -3.35 22.89
CA LYS A 52 -3.94 -4.26 23.30
C LYS A 52 -5.10 -4.24 22.30
N GLY A 53 -5.81 -5.37 22.19
CA GLY A 53 -7.05 -5.46 21.41
C GLY A 53 -8.20 -4.66 22.04
N GLY A 54 -9.12 -4.16 21.23
CA GLY A 54 -10.36 -3.52 21.71
C GLY A 54 -10.24 -2.07 22.20
N VAL A 55 -9.07 -1.44 22.15
CA VAL A 55 -8.90 -0.03 22.61
C VAL A 55 -9.46 1.03 21.65
N GLY A 56 -10.02 0.61 20.51
CA GLY A 56 -10.54 1.54 19.50
C GLY A 56 -9.50 2.08 18.50
N LYS A 57 -8.37 1.39 18.29
CA LYS A 57 -7.34 1.74 17.28
C LYS A 57 -7.93 2.08 15.92
N SER A 58 -8.78 1.19 15.38
CA SER A 58 -9.41 1.37 14.06
C SER A 58 -10.42 2.51 14.07
N THR A 59 -11.12 2.73 15.18
CA THR A 59 -12.03 3.87 15.37
C THR A 59 -11.30 5.20 15.32
N VAL A 60 -10.15 5.30 15.98
CA VAL A 60 -9.32 6.51 15.94
C VAL A 60 -8.78 6.74 14.52
N ALA A 61 -8.26 5.70 13.87
CA ALA A 61 -7.74 5.80 12.51
C ALA A 61 -8.81 6.25 11.49
N ALA A 62 -10.00 5.64 11.52
CA ALA A 62 -11.11 6.00 10.63
C ALA A 62 -11.57 7.44 10.83
N ASN A 63 -11.78 7.87 12.09
CA ASN A 63 -12.23 9.23 12.37
C ASN A 63 -11.17 10.27 12.03
N LEU A 64 -9.89 9.98 12.26
CA LEU A 64 -8.80 10.85 11.85
C LEU A 64 -8.79 11.05 10.33
N ALA A 65 -8.88 9.96 9.56
CA ALA A 65 -8.93 10.01 8.10
C ALA A 65 -10.14 10.82 7.59
N VAL A 66 -11.34 10.54 8.11
CA VAL A 66 -12.57 11.26 7.74
C VAL A 66 -12.47 12.75 8.11
N THR A 67 -11.88 13.09 9.26
CA THR A 67 -11.72 14.48 9.69
C THR A 67 -10.76 15.24 8.79
N LEU A 68 -9.64 14.63 8.40
CA LEU A 68 -8.69 15.22 7.47
C LEU A 68 -9.31 15.39 6.08
N ALA A 69 -10.02 14.37 5.57
CA ALA A 69 -10.73 14.47 4.30
C ALA A 69 -11.79 15.60 4.32
N ARG A 70 -12.57 15.72 5.40
CA ARG A 70 -13.53 16.81 5.60
C ARG A 70 -12.90 18.20 5.68
N ARG A 71 -11.62 18.29 6.03
CA ARG A 71 -10.85 19.54 6.00
C ARG A 71 -10.25 19.86 4.64
N GLY A 72 -10.48 19.02 3.62
CA GLY A 72 -10.05 19.25 2.24
C GLY A 72 -8.69 18.64 1.89
N TYR A 73 -8.13 17.78 2.74
CA TYR A 73 -6.89 17.06 2.42
C TYR A 73 -7.17 15.81 1.57
N GLU A 74 -6.23 15.45 0.70
CA GLU A 74 -6.21 14.14 0.06
C GLU A 74 -5.73 13.09 1.07
N VAL A 75 -6.56 12.06 1.33
CA VAL A 75 -6.34 11.12 2.43
C VAL A 75 -6.55 9.69 1.96
N GLY A 76 -5.53 8.87 2.12
CA GLY A 76 -5.62 7.41 2.05
C GLY A 76 -5.65 6.79 3.44
N ILE A 77 -6.34 5.66 3.59
CA ILE A 77 -6.30 4.83 4.80
C ILE A 77 -5.91 3.39 4.43
N LEU A 78 -4.95 2.84 5.17
CA LEU A 78 -4.48 1.47 4.99
C LEU A 78 -4.78 0.68 6.27
N ASP A 79 -5.58 -0.39 6.13
CA ASP A 79 -5.83 -1.32 7.23
C ASP A 79 -4.80 -2.46 7.20
N GLY A 80 -3.89 -2.45 8.19
CA GLY A 80 -2.89 -3.51 8.37
C GLY A 80 -3.30 -4.59 9.38
N ASP A 81 -4.55 -4.57 9.86
CA ASP A 81 -5.04 -5.52 10.86
C ASP A 81 -5.39 -6.88 10.21
N VAL A 82 -4.64 -7.92 10.57
CA VAL A 82 -4.76 -9.28 9.99
C VAL A 82 -6.05 -9.98 10.45
N HIS A 83 -6.64 -9.56 11.57
CA HIS A 83 -7.82 -10.21 12.16
C HIS A 83 -9.14 -9.87 11.46
N GLY A 84 -9.13 -9.00 10.45
CA GLY A 84 -10.26 -8.73 9.57
C GLY A 84 -10.37 -7.25 9.22
N PRO A 85 -10.96 -6.91 8.06
CA PRO A 85 -11.06 -5.54 7.57
C PRO A 85 -12.03 -4.73 8.43
N ASN A 86 -11.52 -4.02 9.43
CA ASN A 86 -12.33 -3.19 10.30
C ASN A 86 -12.66 -1.85 9.62
N ILE A 87 -11.70 -1.29 8.88
CA ILE A 87 -11.87 0.02 8.25
C ILE A 87 -12.93 0.02 7.14
N PRO A 88 -12.93 -0.90 6.14
CA PRO A 88 -13.97 -0.93 5.11
C PRO A 88 -15.37 -1.06 5.71
N LYS A 89 -15.52 -1.86 6.76
CA LYS A 89 -16.78 -1.99 7.51
C LYS A 89 -17.21 -0.70 8.17
N MET A 90 -16.30 -0.02 8.86
CA MET A 90 -16.59 1.26 9.53
C MET A 90 -16.94 2.38 8.55
N LEU A 91 -16.39 2.33 7.33
CA LEU A 91 -16.69 3.28 6.26
C LEU A 91 -17.93 2.91 5.43
N GLY A 92 -18.59 1.78 5.72
CA GLY A 92 -19.77 1.32 4.99
C GLY A 92 -19.48 0.74 3.61
N LEU A 93 -18.23 0.34 3.34
CA LEU A 93 -17.74 -0.12 2.03
C LEU A 93 -17.78 -1.65 1.87
N GLU A 94 -18.48 -2.39 2.73
CA GLU A 94 -18.49 -3.87 2.71
C GLU A 94 -19.06 -4.47 1.40
N LYS A 95 -19.86 -3.70 0.67
CA LYS A 95 -20.51 -4.13 -0.58
C LYS A 95 -19.88 -3.49 -1.82
N GLU A 96 -18.96 -2.56 -1.62
CA GLU A 96 -18.27 -1.90 -2.73
C GLU A 96 -17.26 -2.87 -3.32
N LYS A 97 -17.21 -2.90 -4.65
CA LYS A 97 -16.21 -3.68 -5.38
C LYS A 97 -15.05 -2.77 -5.70
N LEU A 98 -13.84 -3.31 -5.60
CA LEU A 98 -12.66 -2.58 -6.05
C LEU A 98 -12.78 -2.24 -7.53
N VAL A 99 -12.84 -0.95 -7.86
CA VAL A 99 -12.87 -0.45 -9.23
C VAL A 99 -11.50 0.14 -9.57
N GLY A 100 -10.83 -0.45 -10.56
CA GLY A 100 -9.61 0.13 -11.09
C GLY A 100 -9.93 1.38 -11.91
N THR A 101 -9.45 2.53 -11.46
CA THR A 101 -9.45 3.79 -12.19
C THR A 101 -8.04 4.12 -12.67
N ALA A 102 -7.90 5.13 -13.55
CA ALA A 102 -6.59 5.63 -13.97
C ALA A 102 -5.76 6.21 -12.81
N GLU A 103 -6.43 6.60 -11.71
CA GLU A 103 -5.83 7.20 -10.51
C GLU A 103 -5.51 6.16 -9.43
N GLY A 104 -6.08 4.95 -9.50
CA GLY A 104 -5.88 3.90 -8.51
C GLY A 104 -7.07 2.95 -8.39
N MET A 105 -7.03 2.03 -7.43
CA MET A 105 -8.17 1.16 -7.11
C MET A 105 -9.05 1.87 -6.07
N LEU A 106 -10.33 2.07 -6.40
CA LEU A 106 -11.38 2.59 -5.50
C LEU A 106 -12.10 1.44 -4.80
#